data_AF-A0A955WRE2-F1
#
_entry.id   AF-A0A955WRE2-F1
#
_cell.length_a   1.000
_cell.length_b   1.000
_cell.length_c   1.000
_cell.angle_alpha   90.00
_cell.angle_beta   90.00
_cell.angle_gamma   90.00
#
_symmetry.space_group_name_H-M   'P 1'
#
loop_
_entity.id
_entity.type
_entity.pdbx_description
1 polymer ?
#
loop_
_entity_poly.entity_id
_entity_poly.type
_entity_poly.pdbx_seq_one_letter_code
_entity_poly.pdbx_strand_id
1 'polypeptide(L)'
;MRLSFALSFSFFLAACPASVTPAGTACERDGDCAGGVCVDAGESRVCTTACTTDEECAAGWTCGEALCRCESAPERCNDRDDDCDGLVDEGCETPPAPLGCDASLECFTLSPGADQLDLLFVIDNSGSMAQEQNAFLRELPRVFRALTTGDVDEDGTPEAHPIVDVRVGVVTTDMG
;
A
#
# COMPACT_ATOMS: atom_id res chain seq x y z
N MET A 1 -1.33 -32.08 72.18
CA MET A 1 -1.57 -32.40 70.76
C MET A 1 -1.22 -31.16 69.94
N ARG A 2 -0.09 -31.19 69.22
CA ARG A 2 0.34 -30.13 68.30
C ARG A 2 0.00 -30.60 66.89
N LEU A 3 -0.95 -29.95 66.23
CA LEU A 3 -1.28 -30.22 64.83
C LEU A 3 -0.47 -29.24 63.96
N SER A 4 0.54 -29.75 63.27
CA SER A 4 1.32 -29.01 62.28
C SER A 4 0.53 -28.91 60.98
N PHE A 5 0.17 -27.70 60.56
CA PHE A 5 -0.47 -27.41 59.28
C PHE A 5 0.63 -27.22 58.23
N ALA A 6 0.78 -28.19 57.32
CA ALA A 6 1.69 -28.08 56.18
C ALA A 6 0.99 -27.27 55.08
N LEU A 7 1.41 -26.02 54.87
CA LEU A 7 1.03 -25.22 53.72
C LEU A 7 1.75 -25.77 52.47
N SER A 8 1.00 -26.44 51.60
CA SER A 8 1.44 -26.81 50.26
C SER A 8 1.46 -25.55 49.39
N PHE A 9 2.65 -25.01 49.16
CA PHE A 9 2.87 -23.90 48.25
C PHE A 9 2.83 -24.46 46.81
N SER A 10 1.65 -24.39 46.18
CA SER A 10 1.51 -24.70 44.76
C SER A 10 2.21 -23.62 43.94
N PHE A 11 3.40 -23.94 43.46
CA PHE A 11 4.16 -23.11 42.53
C PHE A 11 3.45 -23.18 41.17
N PHE A 12 2.54 -22.23 40.91
CA PHE A 12 2.03 -22.02 39.57
C PHE A 12 3.19 -21.51 38.71
N LEU A 13 3.79 -22.43 37.95
CA LEU A 13 4.63 -22.09 36.80
C LEU A 13 3.79 -21.21 35.89
N ALA A 14 4.05 -19.91 35.90
CA ALA A 14 3.55 -18.99 34.89
C ALA A 14 4.15 -19.43 33.56
N ALA A 15 3.38 -20.20 32.78
CA ALA A 15 3.65 -20.35 31.37
C ALA A 15 3.65 -18.94 30.77
N CYS A 16 4.75 -18.57 30.12
CA CYS A 16 4.77 -17.39 29.25
C CYS A 16 3.55 -17.48 28.33
N PRO A 17 2.79 -16.41 28.10
CA PRO A 17 1.86 -16.42 26.97
C PRO A 17 2.71 -16.76 25.75
N ALA A 18 2.41 -17.90 25.10
CA ALA A 18 3.03 -18.23 23.85
C ALA A 18 2.79 -17.03 22.94
N SER A 19 3.86 -16.30 22.62
CA SER A 19 3.84 -15.32 21.55
C SER A 19 3.23 -16.06 20.37
N VAL A 20 2.03 -15.68 19.95
CA VAL A 20 1.39 -16.27 18.78
C VAL A 20 2.29 -15.85 17.63
N THR A 21 3.22 -16.72 17.23
CA THR A 21 3.99 -16.53 16.01
C THR A 21 3.01 -16.81 14.87
N PRO A 22 2.56 -15.77 14.14
CA PRO A 22 1.66 -15.97 13.02
C PRO A 22 2.35 -16.79 11.92
N ALA A 23 1.56 -17.31 10.99
CA ALA A 23 2.11 -17.85 9.75
C ALA A 23 2.98 -16.78 9.07
N GLY A 24 4.06 -17.22 8.42
CA GLY A 24 5.04 -16.36 7.74
C GLY A 24 6.21 -15.88 8.63
N THR A 25 6.10 -15.98 9.95
CA THR A 25 7.24 -15.62 10.82
C THR A 25 8.42 -16.57 10.62
N ALA A 26 9.62 -16.02 10.46
CA ALA A 26 10.85 -16.80 10.34
C ALA A 26 11.06 -17.75 11.53
N CYS A 27 11.51 -18.98 11.26
CA CYS A 27 11.74 -20.02 12.27
C CYS A 27 12.98 -20.86 11.94
N GLU A 28 13.64 -21.39 12.96
CA GLU A 28 14.76 -22.34 12.77
C GLU A 28 14.34 -23.79 13.04
N ARG A 29 13.30 -23.98 13.87
CA ARG A 29 12.79 -25.29 14.27
C ARG A 29 11.28 -25.22 14.56
N ASP A 30 10.63 -26.38 14.47
CA ASP A 30 9.18 -26.55 14.66
C ASP A 30 8.62 -25.93 15.95
N GLY A 31 9.39 -26.02 17.04
CA GLY A 31 8.97 -25.49 18.34
C GLY A 31 9.07 -23.98 18.48
N ASP A 32 9.45 -23.24 17.44
CA ASP A 32 9.39 -21.78 17.39
C ASP A 32 8.01 -21.29 16.90
N CYS A 33 7.28 -22.17 16.23
CA CYS A 33 5.97 -21.89 15.67
C CYS A 33 4.86 -22.27 16.64
N ALA A 34 3.85 -21.40 16.78
CA ALA A 34 2.65 -21.72 17.56
C ALA A 34 1.87 -22.91 16.98
N GLY A 35 1.89 -23.06 15.65
CA GLY A 35 1.38 -24.24 14.94
C GLY A 35 2.25 -25.49 15.08
N GLY A 36 3.45 -25.36 15.68
CA GLY A 36 4.37 -26.47 15.93
C GLY A 36 5.05 -27.03 14.67
N VAL A 37 5.01 -26.31 13.55
CA VAL A 37 5.59 -26.74 12.27
C VAL A 37 6.30 -25.57 11.60
N CYS A 38 7.57 -25.76 11.25
CA CYS A 38 8.44 -24.81 10.57
C CYS A 38 8.80 -25.37 9.19
N VAL A 39 8.22 -24.80 8.13
CA VAL A 39 8.37 -25.29 6.74
C VAL A 39 9.41 -24.49 5.97
N ASP A 40 10.05 -25.15 5.00
CA ASP A 40 10.92 -24.48 4.03
C ASP A 40 10.06 -23.73 3.01
N ALA A 41 10.32 -22.44 2.83
CA ALA A 41 9.69 -21.55 1.86
C ALA A 41 10.78 -20.95 0.96
N GLY A 42 11.45 -21.82 0.19
CA GLY A 42 12.53 -21.40 -0.71
C GLY A 42 13.83 -21.07 0.03
N GLU A 43 14.17 -19.78 0.14
CA GLU A 43 15.43 -19.32 0.74
C GLU A 43 15.35 -19.15 2.28
N SER A 44 14.13 -19.11 2.81
CA SER A 44 13.84 -18.93 4.24
C SER A 44 12.98 -20.08 4.78
N ARG A 45 12.94 -20.21 6.11
CA ARG A 45 12.04 -21.12 6.83
C ARG A 45 11.03 -20.32 7.62
N VAL A 46 9.76 -20.67 7.50
CA VAL A 46 8.65 -19.88 8.04
C VAL A 46 7.63 -20.75 8.77
N CYS A 47 6.98 -20.15 9.76
CA CYS A 47 5.90 -20.79 10.48
C CYS A 47 4.68 -20.94 9.58
N THR A 48 3.98 -22.06 9.71
CA THR A 48 2.76 -22.35 8.96
C THR A 48 1.63 -22.80 9.88
N THR A 49 0.43 -22.84 9.33
CA THR A 49 -0.78 -23.38 9.95
C THR A 49 -1.27 -24.61 9.20
N ALA A 50 -2.02 -25.45 9.90
CA ALA A 50 -2.75 -26.54 9.26
C ALA A 50 -3.89 -25.98 8.40
N CYS A 51 -4.21 -26.68 7.32
CA CYS A 51 -5.28 -26.29 6.40
C CYS A 51 -6.02 -27.52 5.86
N THR A 52 -7.27 -27.33 5.45
CA THR A 52 -7.99 -28.32 4.62
C THR A 52 -8.29 -27.82 3.21
N THR A 53 -8.24 -26.50 3.01
CA THR A 53 -8.46 -25.80 1.74
C THR A 53 -7.51 -24.62 1.62
N ASP A 54 -7.30 -24.11 0.40
CA ASP A 54 -6.40 -22.96 0.14
C ASP A 54 -6.90 -21.67 0.81
N GLU A 55 -8.21 -21.55 1.05
CA GLU A 55 -8.86 -20.36 1.64
C GLU A 55 -8.53 -20.16 3.13
N GLU A 56 -8.05 -21.22 3.80
CA GLU A 56 -7.62 -21.17 5.20
C GLU A 56 -6.19 -20.63 5.35
N CYS A 57 -5.45 -20.55 4.25
CA CYS A 57 -4.09 -20.07 4.22
C CYS A 57 -4.02 -18.56 4.00
N ALA A 58 -2.87 -17.95 4.34
CA ALA A 58 -2.62 -16.56 4.00
C ALA A 58 -2.65 -16.35 2.47
N ALA A 59 -2.94 -15.13 2.01
CA ALA A 59 -3.01 -14.85 0.58
C ALA A 59 -1.67 -15.18 -0.08
N GLY A 60 -1.65 -15.89 -1.21
CA GLY A 60 -0.42 -16.37 -1.84
C GLY A 60 -0.01 -17.79 -1.44
N TRP A 61 -0.51 -18.31 -0.32
CA TRP A 61 -0.18 -19.64 0.18
C TRP A 61 -1.17 -20.68 -0.35
N THR A 62 -0.70 -21.92 -0.49
CA THR A 62 -1.51 -23.05 -0.97
C THR A 62 -1.52 -24.18 0.05
N CYS A 63 -2.64 -24.87 0.16
CA CYS A 63 -2.79 -25.99 1.07
C CYS A 63 -2.21 -27.28 0.44
N GLY A 64 -1.06 -27.72 0.94
CA GLY A 64 -0.41 -28.96 0.50
C GLY A 64 -0.18 -29.90 1.69
N GLU A 65 -0.55 -31.17 1.57
CA GLU A 65 -0.38 -32.18 2.64
C GLU A 65 -0.90 -31.71 4.02
N ALA A 66 -2.03 -31.01 4.03
CA ALA A 66 -2.68 -30.42 5.20
C ALA A 66 -1.90 -29.30 5.92
N LEU A 67 -0.93 -28.68 5.24
CA LEU A 67 -0.16 -27.52 5.71
C LEU A 67 -0.15 -26.41 4.65
N CYS A 68 -0.23 -25.16 5.08
CA CYS A 68 -0.07 -24.03 4.17
C CYS A 68 1.40 -23.95 3.71
N ARG A 69 1.63 -23.84 2.41
CA ARG A 69 2.95 -23.72 1.81
C ARG A 69 2.99 -22.53 0.87
N CYS A 70 4.11 -21.83 0.90
CA CYS A 70 4.42 -20.71 0.04
C CYS A 70 5.82 -20.93 -0.56
N GLU A 71 6.02 -20.48 -1.79
CA GLU A 71 7.31 -20.56 -2.48
C GLU A 71 7.85 -19.14 -2.61
N SER A 72 8.92 -18.82 -1.86
CA SER A 72 9.43 -17.45 -1.80
C SER A 72 9.85 -16.95 -3.18
N ALA A 73 9.28 -15.84 -3.58
CA ALA A 73 9.61 -15.04 -4.74
C ALA A 73 9.78 -13.58 -4.28
N PRO A 74 10.42 -12.73 -5.10
CA PRO A 74 10.42 -11.30 -4.82
C PRO A 74 8.98 -10.78 -4.77
N GLU A 75 8.68 -9.97 -3.75
CA GLU A 75 7.38 -9.34 -3.57
C GLU A 75 6.88 -8.63 -4.83
N ARG A 76 5.61 -8.89 -5.18
CA ARG A 76 4.90 -8.19 -6.25
C ARG A 76 3.53 -7.82 -5.73
N CYS A 77 3.19 -6.55 -5.89
CA CYS A 77 1.89 -5.99 -5.51
C CYS A 77 0.72 -6.64 -6.30
N ASN A 78 0.26 -7.80 -5.84
CA ASN A 78 -0.66 -8.67 -6.56
C ASN A 78 -1.71 -9.32 -5.63
N ASP A 79 -1.88 -8.75 -4.43
CA ASP A 79 -2.73 -9.24 -3.35
C ASP A 79 -2.32 -10.64 -2.85
N ARG A 80 -1.01 -10.93 -2.87
CA ARG A 80 -0.43 -12.20 -2.41
C ARG A 80 0.84 -11.92 -1.61
N ASP A 81 1.07 -12.77 -0.62
CA ASP A 81 2.36 -12.93 0.05
C ASP A 81 3.25 -13.77 -0.90
N ASP A 82 4.18 -13.12 -1.59
CA ASP A 82 5.06 -13.77 -2.55
C ASP A 82 6.37 -14.21 -1.87
N ASP A 83 6.83 -13.53 -0.83
CA ASP A 83 8.09 -13.76 -0.11
C ASP A 83 7.94 -14.59 1.17
N CYS A 84 6.70 -14.92 1.51
CA CYS A 84 6.25 -15.80 2.58
C CYS A 84 6.49 -15.26 4.00
N ASP A 85 6.59 -13.94 4.20
CA ASP A 85 6.83 -13.34 5.52
C ASP A 85 5.55 -13.18 6.38
N GLY A 86 4.38 -13.48 5.79
CA GLY A 86 3.06 -13.42 6.43
C GLY A 86 2.39 -12.06 6.35
N LEU A 87 3.02 -11.09 5.68
CA LEU A 87 2.42 -9.86 5.21
C LEU A 87 2.03 -10.03 3.73
N VAL A 88 1.22 -9.10 3.23
CA VAL A 88 0.75 -9.13 1.85
C VAL A 88 1.09 -7.79 1.24
N ASP A 89 1.79 -7.82 0.11
CA ASP A 89 2.20 -6.64 -0.67
C ASP A 89 2.99 -5.60 0.17
N GLU A 90 3.84 -6.05 1.09
CA GLU A 90 4.84 -5.21 1.77
C GLU A 90 6.03 -4.89 0.86
N GLY A 91 6.76 -3.81 1.15
CA GLY A 91 7.90 -3.42 0.32
C GLY A 91 7.56 -3.06 -1.13
N CYS A 92 6.27 -2.87 -1.44
CA CYS A 92 5.73 -2.24 -2.65
C CYS A 92 6.15 -0.76 -2.76
N GLU A 93 7.46 -0.49 -2.73
CA GLU A 93 8.02 0.75 -3.20
C GLU A 93 7.71 0.83 -4.69
N THR A 94 6.65 1.57 -5.01
CA THR A 94 6.42 2.07 -6.36
C THR A 94 7.74 2.62 -6.90
N PRO A 95 8.03 2.45 -8.20
CA PRO A 95 9.23 3.01 -8.83
C PRO A 95 9.45 4.46 -8.39
N PRO A 96 10.71 4.93 -8.28
CA PRO A 96 11.01 6.23 -7.70
C PRO A 96 10.08 7.26 -8.30
N ALA A 97 9.16 7.76 -7.47
CA ALA A 97 8.25 8.82 -7.87
C ALA A 97 9.11 9.93 -8.49
N PRO A 98 8.73 10.49 -9.65
CA PRO A 98 9.42 11.65 -10.15
C PRO A 98 9.12 12.80 -9.17
N LEU A 99 10.07 12.99 -8.24
CA LEU A 99 10.21 14.13 -7.34
C LEU A 99 9.09 14.33 -6.30
N GLY A 100 9.39 14.01 -5.03
CA GLY A 100 8.91 14.86 -3.92
C GLY A 100 8.02 14.27 -2.82
N CYS A 101 8.00 12.97 -2.56
CA CYS A 101 7.23 12.41 -1.44
C CYS A 101 8.10 12.30 -0.17
N ASP A 102 7.92 13.20 0.79
CA ASP A 102 8.45 13.11 2.17
C ASP A 102 7.42 12.36 3.04
N ALA A 103 7.90 11.41 3.86
CA ALA A 103 7.15 10.51 4.74
C ALA A 103 6.29 11.17 5.84
N SER A 104 6.00 12.46 5.76
CA SER A 104 5.20 13.22 6.73
C SER A 104 4.00 13.97 6.15
N LEU A 105 3.71 13.80 4.86
CA LEU A 105 2.45 14.23 4.24
C LEU A 105 1.78 13.01 3.61
N GLU A 106 0.54 12.74 4.05
CA GLU A 106 -0.37 11.74 3.47
C GLU A 106 -0.14 11.62 1.97
N CYS A 107 0.25 10.42 1.52
CA CYS A 107 0.38 10.14 0.10
C CYS A 107 -1.01 10.31 -0.50
N PHE A 108 -1.27 11.44 -1.14
CA PHE A 108 -2.36 11.55 -2.08
C PHE A 108 -2.05 10.55 -3.17
N THR A 109 -2.68 9.38 -3.09
CA THR A 109 -2.70 8.42 -4.17
C THR A 109 -3.31 9.16 -5.35
N LEU A 110 -2.45 9.64 -6.25
CA LEU A 110 -2.90 10.00 -7.59
C LEU A 110 -3.38 8.68 -8.18
N SER A 111 -4.68 8.43 -8.05
CA SER A 111 -5.34 7.31 -8.72
C SER A 111 -4.91 7.37 -10.18
N PRO A 112 -4.25 6.33 -10.71
CA PRO A 112 -3.81 6.34 -12.09
C PRO A 112 -5.06 6.42 -12.97
N GLY A 113 -5.28 7.57 -13.59
CA GLY A 113 -6.47 7.84 -14.39
C GLY A 113 -7.65 8.39 -13.60
N ALA A 114 -7.49 9.55 -12.97
CA ALA A 114 -8.64 10.31 -12.50
C ALA A 114 -9.50 10.71 -13.71
N ASP A 115 -10.68 10.12 -13.87
CA ASP A 115 -11.61 10.48 -14.95
C ASP A 115 -12.16 11.91 -14.79
N GLN A 116 -12.04 12.48 -13.58
CA GLN A 116 -12.57 13.78 -13.22
C GLN A 116 -11.50 14.70 -12.62
N LEU A 117 -11.51 15.97 -13.05
CA LEU A 117 -10.65 17.04 -12.53
C LEU A 117 -11.46 18.32 -12.29
N ASP A 118 -11.35 18.89 -11.09
CA ASP A 118 -11.92 20.20 -10.75
C ASP A 118 -10.78 21.25 -10.63
N LEU A 119 -10.77 22.24 -11.52
CA LEU A 119 -9.81 23.35 -11.52
C LEU A 119 -10.45 24.64 -11.03
N LEU A 120 -9.80 25.32 -10.08
CA LEU A 120 -10.21 26.66 -9.62
C LEU A 120 -9.13 27.69 -9.98
N PHE A 121 -9.45 28.59 -10.90
CA PHE A 121 -8.60 29.74 -11.21
C PHE A 121 -8.99 30.93 -10.35
N VAL A 122 -8.06 31.43 -9.55
CA VAL A 122 -8.18 32.72 -8.85
C VAL A 122 -7.34 33.73 -9.62
N ILE A 123 -7.99 34.67 -10.30
CA ILE A 123 -7.36 35.57 -11.28
C ILE A 123 -7.42 37.01 -10.77
N ASP A 124 -6.27 37.69 -10.71
CA ASP A 124 -6.21 39.14 -10.48
C ASP A 124 -6.62 39.93 -11.74
N ASN A 125 -7.62 40.80 -11.59
CA ASN A 125 -8.17 41.64 -12.67
C ASN A 125 -7.56 43.05 -12.72
N SER A 126 -6.61 43.35 -11.82
CA SER A 126 -5.95 44.66 -11.76
C SER A 126 -5.40 45.11 -13.12
N GLY A 127 -5.34 46.42 -13.34
CA GLY A 127 -4.89 46.98 -14.62
C GLY A 127 -3.46 46.60 -15.01
N SER A 128 -2.63 46.28 -14.02
CA SER A 128 -1.26 45.76 -14.22
C SER A 128 -1.20 44.35 -14.81
N MET A 129 -2.28 43.57 -14.72
CA MET A 129 -2.33 42.16 -15.15
C MET A 129 -2.98 41.97 -16.53
N ALA A 130 -3.27 43.06 -17.26
CA ALA A 130 -4.00 42.99 -18.53
C ALA A 130 -3.25 42.25 -19.64
N GLN A 131 -1.92 42.28 -19.64
CA GLN A 131 -1.11 41.58 -20.66
C GLN A 131 -1.07 40.08 -20.38
N GLU A 132 -0.98 39.72 -19.11
CA GLU A 132 -0.96 38.37 -18.56
C GLU A 132 -2.31 37.68 -18.79
N GLN A 133 -3.42 38.39 -18.62
CA GLN A 133 -4.76 37.88 -18.94
C GLN A 133 -4.90 37.54 -20.44
N ASN A 134 -4.39 38.40 -21.33
CA ASN A 134 -4.38 38.11 -22.77
C ASN A 134 -3.43 36.96 -23.16
N ALA A 135 -2.34 36.75 -22.40
CA ALA A 135 -1.48 35.59 -22.58
C ALA A 135 -2.17 34.31 -22.09
N PHE A 136 -2.82 34.36 -20.93
CA PHE A 136 -3.53 33.24 -20.34
C PHE A 136 -4.66 32.74 -21.24
N LEU A 137 -5.46 33.65 -21.81
CA LEU A 137 -6.51 33.30 -22.76
C LEU A 137 -6.01 32.59 -24.03
N ARG A 138 -4.74 32.79 -24.41
CA ARG A 138 -4.13 32.11 -25.56
C ARG A 138 -3.64 30.70 -25.23
N GLU A 139 -3.17 30.47 -24.00
CA GLU A 139 -2.62 29.18 -23.58
C GLU A 139 -3.68 28.24 -22.99
N LEU A 140 -4.76 28.79 -22.45
CA LEU A 140 -5.81 28.01 -21.80
C LEU A 140 -6.35 26.87 -22.70
N PRO A 141 -6.65 27.07 -24.00
CA PRO A 141 -7.06 25.97 -24.87
C PRO A 141 -6.03 24.85 -24.98
N ARG A 142 -4.74 25.18 -24.93
CA ARG A 142 -3.63 24.23 -25.02
C ARG A 142 -3.58 23.33 -23.80
N VAL A 143 -3.79 23.91 -22.62
CA VAL A 143 -3.88 23.18 -21.34
C VAL A 143 -5.06 22.21 -21.35
N PHE A 144 -6.26 22.67 -21.74
CA PHE A 144 -7.44 21.80 -21.77
C PHE A 144 -7.33 20.69 -22.81
N ARG A 145 -6.70 20.96 -23.96
CA ARG A 145 -6.42 19.90 -24.93
C ARG A 145 -5.51 18.84 -24.31
N ALA A 146 -4.37 19.22 -23.75
CA ALA A 146 -3.45 18.27 -23.13
C ALA A 146 -4.11 17.44 -22.01
N LEU A 147 -4.98 18.07 -21.19
CA LEU A 147 -5.73 17.37 -20.15
C LEU A 147 -6.77 16.38 -20.71
N THR A 148 -7.49 16.75 -21.78
CA THR A 148 -8.60 15.95 -22.33
C THR A 148 -8.17 14.94 -23.39
N THR A 149 -6.98 15.08 -23.98
CA THR A 149 -6.42 14.12 -24.93
C THR A 149 -5.29 13.29 -24.33
N GLY A 150 -4.68 13.74 -23.24
CA GLY A 150 -3.48 13.15 -22.68
C GLY A 150 -2.21 13.42 -23.49
N ASP A 151 -2.31 14.17 -24.58
CA ASP A 151 -1.22 14.51 -25.51
C ASP A 151 -0.64 15.88 -25.14
N VAL A 152 0.48 15.86 -24.43
CA VAL A 152 1.12 17.03 -23.82
C VAL A 152 2.03 17.73 -24.83
N ASP A 153 2.67 16.98 -25.73
CA ASP A 153 3.65 17.51 -26.67
C ASP A 153 3.12 17.72 -28.12
N GLU A 154 1.86 17.36 -28.36
CA GLU A 154 1.14 17.47 -29.62
C GLU A 154 1.64 16.55 -30.73
N ASP A 155 2.24 15.41 -30.38
CA ASP A 155 2.70 14.42 -31.36
C ASP A 155 1.59 13.46 -31.83
N GLY A 156 0.41 13.53 -31.19
CA GLY A 156 -0.76 12.72 -31.48
C GLY A 156 -0.80 11.38 -30.74
N THR A 157 0.21 11.09 -29.92
CA THR A 157 0.18 10.01 -28.94
C THR A 157 -0.23 10.56 -27.57
N PRO A 158 -0.99 9.82 -26.76
CA PRO A 158 -1.24 10.23 -25.38
C PRO A 158 -0.09 9.79 -24.46
N GLU A 159 0.57 10.74 -23.80
CA GLU A 159 1.57 10.47 -22.74
C GLU A 159 0.90 10.31 -21.37
N ALA A 160 -0.28 10.91 -21.20
CA ALA A 160 -1.04 10.91 -19.96
C ALA A 160 -2.44 10.28 -20.15
N HIS A 161 -3.06 9.85 -19.06
CA HIS A 161 -4.46 9.43 -19.08
C HIS A 161 -5.36 10.64 -19.40
N PRO A 162 -6.21 10.57 -20.43
CA PRO A 162 -7.12 11.66 -20.76
C PRO A 162 -8.21 11.83 -19.69
N ILE A 163 -8.45 13.07 -19.25
CA ILE A 163 -9.53 13.40 -18.32
C ILE A 163 -10.84 13.60 -19.08
N VAL A 164 -11.91 12.91 -18.69
CA VAL A 164 -13.20 12.93 -19.38
C VAL A 164 -14.21 13.91 -18.79
N ASP A 165 -14.08 14.28 -17.52
CA ASP A 165 -14.89 15.30 -16.85
C ASP A 165 -13.99 16.40 -16.26
N VAL A 166 -13.91 17.55 -16.91
CA VAL A 166 -13.17 18.71 -16.40
C VAL A 166 -14.12 19.81 -16.00
N ARG A 167 -14.12 20.17 -14.70
CA ARG A 167 -14.90 21.28 -14.16
C ARG A 167 -13.99 22.45 -13.87
N VAL A 168 -14.46 23.65 -14.20
CA VAL A 168 -13.66 24.86 -14.07
C VAL A 168 -14.44 25.93 -13.34
N GLY A 169 -13.91 26.35 -12.19
CA GLY A 169 -14.32 27.56 -11.48
C GLY A 169 -13.36 28.70 -11.78
N VAL A 170 -13.89 29.91 -11.95
CA VAL A 170 -13.08 31.13 -12.06
C VAL A 170 -13.56 32.13 -11.02
N VAL A 171 -12.65 32.58 -10.17
CA VAL A 171 -12.86 33.64 -9.19
C VAL A 171 -11.96 34.79 -9.59
N THR A 172 -12.55 35.97 -9.76
CA THR A 172 -11.78 37.19 -10.03
C THR A 172 -11.54 37.93 -8.72
N THR A 173 -10.35 38.49 -8.58
CA THR A 173 -9.97 39.37 -7.47
C THR A 173 -9.34 40.63 -8.03
N ASP A 174 -9.31 41.70 -7.25
CA ASP A 174 -8.52 42.89 -7.58
C ASP A 174 -7.55 43.09 -6.41
N MET A 175 -6.29 42.70 -6.64
CA MET A 175 -5.23 42.76 -5.62
C MET A 175 -4.23 43.91 -5.88
N GLY A 176 -4.53 44.82 -6.82
CA GLY A 176 -3.61 45.85 -7.31
C GLY A 176 -4.25 47.21 -7.59
#